data_AF-A0A2X0X9C9-F1
#
_entry.id   AF-A0A2X0X9C9-F1
#
_cell.length_a   1.000
_cell.length_b   1.000
_cell.length_c   1.000
_cell.angle_alpha   90.00
_cell.angle_beta   90.00
_cell.angle_gamma   90.00
#
_symmetry.space_group_name_H-M   'P 1'
#
loop_
_entity.id
_entity.type
_entity.pdbx_description
1 polymer ?
#
loop_
_entity_poly.entity_id
_entity_poly.type
_entity_poly.pdbx_seq_one_letter_code
_entity_poly.pdbx_strand_id
1 'polypeptide(L)'
;MDKEKLFKELEQLIKEIGDKQLPKNIEVNITYSTGEKDVLKVSEVFWANALIATKNRDKYLYIQDHLISLDHVVKMQFKNLNN
;
A
#
# COMPACT_ATOMS: atom_id res chain seq x y z
N MET A 1 -16.34 13.95 0.52
CA MET A 1 -16.48 12.48 0.65
C MET A 1 -16.15 12.13 2.10
N ASP A 2 -16.99 11.34 2.77
CA ASP A 2 -16.75 10.93 4.15
C ASP A 2 -15.56 9.96 4.21
N LYS A 3 -14.58 10.25 5.08
CA LYS A 3 -13.37 9.43 5.24
C LYS A 3 -13.72 8.01 5.67
N GLU A 4 -14.74 7.84 6.51
CA GLU A 4 -15.16 6.50 6.95
C GLU A 4 -15.73 5.65 5.80
N LYS A 5 -16.47 6.29 4.89
CA LYS A 5 -17.04 5.63 3.71
C LYS A 5 -15.94 5.11 2.79
N LEU A 6 -14.90 5.91 2.55
CA LEU A 6 -13.74 5.51 1.74
C LEU A 6 -13.07 4.24 2.28
N PHE A 7 -12.80 4.17 3.58
CA PHE A 7 -12.13 2.99 4.15
C PHE A 7 -13.01 1.74 4.10
N LYS A 8 -14.33 1.87 4.31
CA LYS A 8 -15.27 0.75 4.14
C LYS A 8 -15.27 0.24 2.70
N GLU A 9 -15.24 1.14 1.72
CA GLU A 9 -15.16 0.78 0.30
C GLU A 9 -13.84 0.07 -0.03
N LEU A 10 -12.71 0.52 0.53
CA LEU A 10 -11.41 -0.15 0.35
C LEU A 10 -11.38 -1.55 0.98
N GLU A 11 -11.90 -1.71 2.20
CA GLU A 11 -11.99 -3.02 2.88
C GLU A 11 -12.87 -3.99 2.07
N GLN A 12 -13.98 -3.50 1.51
CA GLN A 12 -14.85 -4.31 0.66
C GLN A 12 -14.16 -4.67 -0.67
N LEU A 13 -13.47 -3.72 -1.31
CA LEU A 13 -12.70 -3.95 -2.53
C LEU A 13 -11.65 -5.04 -2.34
N ILE A 14 -10.90 -5.01 -1.24
CA ILE A 14 -9.91 -6.05 -0.92
C ILE A 14 -10.57 -7.44 -0.77
N LYS A 15 -11.73 -7.51 -0.12
CA LYS A 15 -12.49 -8.78 0.01
C LYS A 15 -12.99 -9.29 -1.34
N GLU A 16 -13.45 -8.40 -2.22
CA GLU A 16 -13.97 -8.76 -3.55
C GLU A 16 -12.87 -9.20 -4.53
N ILE A 17 -11.66 -8.68 -4.35
CA ILE A 17 -10.50 -9.08 -5.14
C ILE A 17 -10.03 -10.48 -4.74
N GLY A 18 -10.09 -10.83 -3.45
CA GLY A 18 -9.70 -12.16 -2.96
C GLY A 18 -8.27 -12.52 -3.41
N ASP A 19 -8.11 -13.70 -4.00
CA ASP A 19 -6.82 -14.22 -4.49
C ASP A 19 -6.50 -13.82 -5.95
N LYS A 20 -7.27 -12.89 -6.55
CA LYS A 20 -7.02 -12.49 -7.95
C LYS A 20 -5.65 -11.81 -8.07
N GLN A 21 -4.86 -12.32 -9.01
CA GLN A 21 -3.62 -11.64 -9.40
C GLN A 21 -3.93 -10.40 -10.23
N LEU A 22 -3.66 -9.23 -9.66
CA LEU A 22 -3.80 -7.95 -10.34
C LEU A 22 -2.47 -7.51 -10.98
N PRO A 23 -2.53 -6.74 -12.07
CA PRO A 23 -1.35 -6.18 -12.69
C PRO A 23 -0.57 -5.30 -11.70
N LYS A 24 0.76 -5.38 -11.77
CA LYS A 24 1.69 -4.58 -10.95
C LYS A 24 2.12 -3.33 -11.72
N ASN A 25 1.17 -2.44 -12.00
CA ASN A 25 1.38 -1.22 -12.80
C ASN A 25 1.75 0.02 -11.96
N ILE A 26 1.58 -0.04 -10.63
CA ILE A 26 1.88 1.08 -9.73
C ILE A 26 3.35 0.98 -9.29
N GLU A 27 4.10 2.05 -9.46
CA GLU A 27 5.44 2.18 -8.88
C GLU A 27 5.32 2.81 -7.49
N VAL A 28 5.93 2.18 -6.49
CA VAL A 28 6.01 2.69 -5.13
C VAL A 28 7.46 2.93 -4.76
N ASN A 29 7.75 4.18 -4.40
CA ASN A 29 9.03 4.60 -3.90
C ASN A 29 8.92 4.83 -2.39
N ILE A 30 9.75 4.12 -1.63
CA ILE A 30 9.77 4.15 -0.17
C ILE A 30 11.10 4.73 0.26
N THR A 31 11.06 5.76 1.10
CA THR A 31 12.26 6.35 1.71
C THR A 31 12.23 6.03 3.20
N TYR A 32 13.30 5.41 3.69
CA TYR A 32 13.47 5.07 5.09
C TYR A 32 14.24 6.14 5.86
N SER A 33 14.11 6.15 7.19
CA SER A 33 14.83 7.06 8.08
C SER A 33 16.35 6.82 8.09
N THR A 34 16.80 5.63 7.66
CA THR A 34 18.21 5.29 7.42
C THR A 34 18.78 5.98 6.18
N GLY A 35 17.93 6.54 5.31
CA GLY A 35 18.31 7.09 4.01
C GLY A 35 18.22 6.08 2.86
N GLU A 36 17.99 4.80 3.16
CA GLU A 36 17.73 3.75 2.17
C GLU A 36 16.45 4.03 1.38
N LYS A 37 16.40 3.51 0.16
CA LYS A 37 15.26 3.68 -0.74
C LYS A 37 14.92 2.37 -1.44
N ASP A 38 13.64 2.03 -1.43
CA ASP A 38 13.09 0.94 -2.23
C ASP A 38 12.22 1.47 -3.36
N VAL A 39 12.29 0.79 -4.50
CA VAL A 39 11.42 1.02 -5.67
C VAL A 39 10.77 -0.31 -6.03
N LEU A 40 9.45 -0.39 -5.85
CA LEU A 40 8.68 -1.61 -6.03
C LEU A 40 7.57 -1.42 -7.06
N LYS A 41 7.26 -2.47 -7.82
CA LYS A 41 6.05 -2.54 -8.64
C LYS A 41 4.96 -3.33 -7.92
N VAL A 42 3.83 -2.68 -7.69
CA VAL A 42 2.73 -3.21 -6.88
C VAL A 42 1.39 -3.07 -7.61
N SER A 43 0.38 -3.79 -7.14
CA SER A 43 -0.98 -3.69 -7.64
C SER A 43 -1.81 -2.67 -6.85
N GLU A 44 -2.99 -2.33 -7.34
CA GLU A 44 -3.95 -1.45 -6.64
C GLU A 44 -4.37 -1.97 -5.26
N VAL A 45 -4.44 -3.30 -5.08
CA VAL A 45 -4.70 -3.93 -3.77
C VAL A 45 -3.66 -3.51 -2.74
N PHE A 46 -2.40 -3.44 -3.16
CA PHE A 46 -1.34 -3.02 -2.25
C PHE A 46 -1.55 -1.57 -1.79
N TRP A 47 -1.90 -0.67 -2.72
CA TRP A 47 -2.19 0.71 -2.37
C TRP A 47 -3.35 0.81 -1.36
N ALA A 48 -4.43 0.05 -1.57
CA ALA A 48 -5.55 -0.04 -0.63
C ALA A 48 -5.12 -0.58 0.75
N ASN A 49 -4.33 -1.66 0.77
CA ASN A 49 -3.79 -2.26 2.00
C ASN A 49 -2.88 -1.28 2.75
N ALA A 50 -2.03 -0.52 2.06
CA ALA A 50 -1.15 0.47 2.67
C ALA A 50 -1.94 1.59 3.35
N LEU A 51 -3.04 2.05 2.74
CA LEU A 51 -3.93 3.05 3.33
C LEU A 51 -4.63 2.52 4.58
N ILE A 52 -5.12 1.28 4.55
CA ILE A 52 -5.77 0.64 5.71
C ILE A 52 -4.76 0.41 6.83
N ALA A 53 -3.58 -0.12 6.52
CA ALA A 53 -2.52 -0.35 7.49
C ALA A 53 -2.11 0.95 8.20
N THR A 54 -1.99 2.05 7.44
CA THR A 54 -1.72 3.38 7.99
C THR A 54 -2.83 3.86 8.92
N LYS A 55 -4.11 3.67 8.55
CA LYS A 55 -5.26 4.01 9.40
C LYS A 55 -5.25 3.20 10.70
N ASN A 56 -4.97 1.91 10.61
CA ASN A 56 -4.96 0.98 11.75
C ASN A 56 -3.70 1.11 12.61
N ARG A 57 -2.71 1.90 12.17
CA ARG A 57 -1.39 2.04 12.81
C ARG A 57 -0.65 0.72 12.90
N ASP A 58 -0.78 -0.10 11.87
CA ASP A 58 -0.02 -1.33 11.75
C ASP A 58 1.47 -1.00 11.63
N LYS A 59 2.31 -1.77 12.31
CA LYS A 59 3.77 -1.55 12.30
C LYS A 59 4.46 -2.10 11.05
N TYR A 60 3.80 -3.07 10.41
CA TYR A 60 4.38 -3.84 9.33
C TYR A 60 3.42 -3.97 8.17
N LEU A 61 4.00 -4.01 6.96
CA LEU A 61 3.29 -4.19 5.71
C LEU A 61 4.03 -5.24 4.90
N TYR A 62 3.36 -6.33 4.51
CA TYR A 62 3.98 -7.41 3.75
C TYR A 62 3.67 -7.26 2.25
N ILE A 63 4.70 -7.36 1.41
CA ILE A 63 4.60 -7.20 -0.05
C ILE A 63 5.48 -8.21 -0.76
N GLN A 64 4.93 -9.15 -1.53
CA GLN A 64 5.72 -9.97 -2.46
C GLN A 64 7.02 -10.49 -1.81
N ASP A 65 6.86 -11.09 -0.63
CA ASP A 65 7.93 -11.65 0.20
C ASP A 65 8.86 -10.63 0.91
N HIS A 66 8.53 -9.34 0.86
CA HIS A 66 9.22 -8.25 1.54
C HIS A 66 8.39 -7.74 2.72
N LEU A 67 9.00 -7.73 3.91
CA LEU A 67 8.43 -7.12 5.10
C LEU A 67 8.91 -5.68 5.21
N ILE A 68 7.97 -4.73 5.17
CA ILE A 68 8.25 -3.31 5.33
C ILE A 68 7.85 -2.88 6.73
N SER A 69 8.80 -2.34 7.48
CA SER A 69 8.51 -1.71 8.77
C SER A 69 8.09 -0.26 8.54
N LEU A 70 6.82 0.04 8.82
CA LEU A 70 6.24 1.37 8.63
C LEU A 70 6.80 2.40 9.63
N ASP A 71 7.29 1.96 10.78
CA ASP A 71 7.94 2.82 11.80
C ASP A 71 9.20 3.53 11.26
N HIS A 72 9.84 2.94 10.25
CA HIS A 72 11.05 3.51 9.62
C HIS A 72 10.76 4.22 8.30
N VAL A 73 9.51 4.21 7.81
CA VAL A 73 9.14 4.86 6.55
C VAL A 73 8.91 6.35 6.80
N VAL A 74 9.73 7.18 6.16
CA VAL A 74 9.60 8.66 6.18
C VAL A 74 8.66 9.12 5.08
N LYS A 75 8.69 8.46 3.92
CA LYS A 75 7.91 8.85 2.75
C LYS A 75 7.57 7.63 1.90
N MET A 76 6.31 7.54 1.51
CA MET A 76 5.84 6.59 0.50
C MET A 76 5.20 7.37 -0.65
N GLN A 77 5.69 7.17 -1.87
CA GLN A 77 5.16 7.83 -3.07
C GLN A 77 4.68 6.80 -4.06
N PHE A 78 3.41 6.91 -4.44
CA PHE A 78 2.80 6.08 -5.47
C PHE A 78 2.76 6.85 -6.79
N LYS A 79 3.23 6.23 -7.86
CA LYS A 79 3.14 6.76 -9.23
C LYS A 79 2.28 5.84 -10.09
N ASN A 80 1.66 6.39 -11.12
CA ASN A 80 0.79 5.68 -12.06
C ASN A 80 -0.49 5.11 -11.43
N LEU A 81 -1.00 5.70 -10.34
CA LEU A 81 -2.43 5.56 -10.04
C LEU A 81 -3.18 6.23 -11.20
N ASN A 82 -4.09 5.50 -11.87
CA ASN A 82 -4.95 5.95 -12.97
C ASN A 82 -4.46 5.72 -14.42
N ASN A 83 -3.45 4.87 -14.66
CA ASN A 83 -3.13 4.37 -16.01
C ASN A 83 -3.68 2.97 -16.25
#